data_AF-A0A967EMD3-F1
#
_entry.id   AF-A0A967EMD3-F1
#
_cell.length_a   1.000
_cell.length_b   1.000
_cell.length_c   1.000
_cell.angle_alpha   90.00
_cell.angle_beta   90.00
_cell.angle_gamma   90.00
#
_symmetry.space_group_name_H-M   'P 1'
#
loop_
_entity.id
_entity.type
_entity.pdbx_description
1 polymer ?
#
loop_
_entity_poly.entity_id
_entity_poly.type
_entity_poly.pdbx_seq_one_letter_code
_entity_poly.pdbx_strand_id
1 'polypeptide(L)'
;MIPKVFLFLILIISFSSGQEIDSTKIKTPKNAALWSIFPGGGQIYNGKYLKAGILITLETLAVWQSIENGKKYKIENSNDIYITNRNKFAWWAFFVHIYGMLDAVVDSHLEPFNQIMEGEILDEETIEKEILPNG
;
A
#
# COMPACT_ATOMS: atom_id res chain seq x y z
N MET A 1 29.61 -12.72 5.90
CA MET A 1 29.39 -11.30 5.50
C MET A 1 27.94 -11.19 5.04
N ILE A 2 27.03 -10.70 5.89
CA ILE A 2 25.61 -10.60 5.54
C ILE A 2 25.48 -9.49 4.50
N PRO A 3 24.94 -9.76 3.29
CA PRO A 3 24.81 -8.72 2.28
C PRO A 3 23.89 -7.61 2.81
N LYS A 4 24.28 -6.35 2.59
CA LYS A 4 23.56 -5.16 3.09
C LYS A 4 22.06 -5.15 2.74
N VAL A 5 21.70 -5.81 1.64
CA VAL A 5 20.31 -6.02 1.18
C VAL A 5 19.49 -6.84 2.21
N PHE A 6 20.09 -7.84 2.85
CA PHE A 6 19.41 -8.69 3.82
C PHE A 6 19.09 -7.94 5.12
N LEU A 7 20.00 -7.06 5.57
CA LEU A 7 19.79 -6.16 6.70
C LEU A 7 18.64 -5.17 6.44
N PHE A 8 18.56 -4.65 5.21
CA PHE A 8 17.46 -3.77 4.81
C PHE A 8 16.11 -4.50 4.77
N LEU A 9 16.10 -5.76 4.32
CA LEU A 9 14.89 -6.59 4.30
C LEU A 9 14.37 -6.88 5.71
N ILE A 10 15.26 -7.21 6.66
CA ILE A 10 14.92 -7.44 8.07
C ILE A 10 14.33 -6.17 8.70
N LEU A 11 14.91 -5.00 8.41
CA LEU A 11 14.40 -3.71 8.91
C LEU A 11 12.97 -3.42 8.43
N ILE A 12 12.67 -3.74 7.17
CA ILE A 12 11.32 -3.58 6.58
C ILE A 12 10.31 -4.53 7.24
N ILE A 13 10.72 -5.77 7.50
CA ILE A 13 9.86 -6.79 8.13
C ILE A 13 9.53 -6.38 9.57
N SER A 14 10.52 -5.94 10.35
CA SER A 14 10.30 -5.49 11.74
C SER A 14 9.41 -4.25 11.84
N PHE A 15 9.46 -3.33 10.87
CA PHE A 15 8.57 -2.16 10.84
C PHE A 15 7.10 -2.53 10.54
N SER A 16 6.87 -3.68 9.89
CA SER A 16 5.53 -4.11 9.51
C SER A 16 4.74 -4.71 10.68
N SER A 17 5.42 -5.32 11.65
CA SER A 17 4.80 -6.01 12.80
C SER A 17 4.28 -5.07 13.89
N GLY A 18 4.58 -3.77 13.86
CA GLY A 18 4.20 -2.79 14.89
C GLY A 18 3.01 -1.90 14.53
N GLN A 19 2.25 -2.22 13.48
CA GLN A 19 1.11 -1.39 13.05
C GLN A 19 -0.13 -1.76 13.86
N GLU A 20 -0.30 -1.14 15.03
CA GLU A 20 -1.59 -1.20 15.72
C GLU A 20 -2.63 -0.42 14.91
N ILE A 21 -3.67 -1.13 14.49
CA ILE A 21 -4.79 -0.54 13.77
C ILE A 21 -5.71 0.03 14.85
N ASP A 22 -5.78 1.35 14.96
CA ASP A 22 -6.72 2.02 15.86
C ASP A 22 -8.16 1.71 15.42
N SER A 23 -8.75 0.65 16.00
CA SER A 23 -10.08 0.12 15.67
C SER A 23 -11.21 1.06 16.10
N THR A 24 -10.90 2.07 16.92
CA THR A 24 -11.90 3.04 17.41
C THR A 24 -12.31 4.06 16.35
N LYS A 25 -11.53 4.18 15.26
CA LYS A 25 -11.86 5.04 14.12
C LYS A 25 -12.42 4.21 12.97
N ILE A 26 -13.74 4.22 12.83
CA ILE A 26 -14.43 3.65 11.67
C ILE A 26 -13.98 4.40 10.41
N LYS A 27 -13.29 3.72 9.50
CA LYS A 27 -12.86 4.28 8.23
C LYS A 27 -13.98 4.12 7.20
N THR A 28 -14.04 5.05 6.24
CA THR A 28 -15.07 5.02 5.20
C THR A 28 -14.45 4.96 3.81
N PRO A 29 -15.07 4.21 2.88
CA PRO A 29 -14.65 4.17 1.47
C PRO A 29 -14.55 5.52 0.80
N LYS A 30 -15.46 6.44 1.15
CA LYS A 30 -15.45 7.81 0.61
C LYS A 30 -14.20 8.57 1.04
N ASN A 31 -13.82 8.47 2.31
CA ASN A 31 -12.62 9.12 2.80
C ASN A 31 -11.36 8.45 2.23
N ALA A 32 -11.31 7.12 2.17
CA ALA A 32 -10.18 6.40 1.56
C ALA A 32 -9.96 6.82 0.10
N ALA A 33 -11.03 7.00 -0.67
CA ALA A 33 -10.97 7.53 -2.04
C ALA A 33 -10.44 8.98 -2.07
N LEU A 34 -10.93 9.86 -1.20
CA LEU A 34 -10.47 11.26 -1.12
C LEU A 34 -8.98 11.34 -0.76
N TRP A 35 -8.53 10.55 0.21
CA TRP A 35 -7.11 10.50 0.59
C TRP A 35 -6.23 9.89 -0.50
N SER A 36 -6.78 9.04 -1.37
CA SER A 36 -6.05 8.44 -2.50
C SER A 36 -5.75 9.39 -3.65
N ILE A 37 -6.26 10.63 -3.62
CA ILE A 37 -5.84 11.67 -4.56
C ILE A 37 -4.32 11.88 -4.48
N PHE A 38 -3.75 11.75 -3.28
CA PHE A 38 -2.31 11.69 -3.10
C PHE A 38 -1.82 10.24 -3.23
N PRO A 39 -0.68 10.01 -3.90
CA PRO A 39 -0.11 8.69 -4.06
C PRO A 39 0.08 8.00 -2.70
N GLY A 40 -0.44 6.78 -2.56
CA GLY A 40 -0.44 6.01 -1.31
C GLY A 40 -1.30 6.57 -0.18
N GLY A 41 -1.97 7.71 -0.35
CA GLY A 41 -2.71 8.38 0.72
C GLY A 41 -3.90 7.58 1.26
N GLY A 42 -4.61 6.84 0.41
CA GLY A 42 -5.68 5.93 0.87
C GLY A 42 -5.16 4.80 1.76
N GLN A 43 -3.95 4.29 1.50
CA GLN A 43 -3.33 3.26 2.33
C GLN A 43 -2.86 3.83 3.67
N ILE A 44 -2.33 5.07 3.67
CA ILE A 44 -2.01 5.80 4.91
C ILE A 44 -3.28 6.01 5.75
N TYR A 45 -4.38 6.43 5.12
CA TYR A 45 -5.68 6.58 5.78
C TYR A 45 -6.15 5.26 6.40
N ASN A 46 -5.93 4.14 5.72
CA ASN A 46 -6.24 2.80 6.22
C ASN A 46 -5.28 2.29 7.31
N GLY A 47 -4.21 3.02 7.64
CA GLY A 47 -3.17 2.59 8.58
C GLY A 47 -2.16 1.60 7.99
N LYS A 48 -2.21 1.32 6.68
CA LYS A 48 -1.38 0.34 5.99
C LYS A 48 -0.11 0.98 5.43
N TYR A 49 0.79 1.43 6.31
CA TYR A 49 1.96 2.24 5.89
C TYR A 49 2.95 1.47 5.01
N LEU A 50 3.05 0.15 5.16
CA LEU A 50 3.92 -0.66 4.28
C LEU A 50 3.40 -0.64 2.84
N LYS A 51 2.09 -0.92 2.66
CA LYS A 51 1.44 -0.84 1.35
C LYS A 51 1.58 0.56 0.77
N ALA A 52 1.36 1.60 1.57
CA ALA A 52 1.54 2.99 1.16
C ALA A 52 2.97 3.25 0.65
N GLY A 53 3.99 2.85 1.41
CA GLY A 53 5.39 3.03 1.05
C GLY A 53 5.77 2.34 -0.26
N ILE A 54 5.29 1.11 -0.47
CA ILE A 54 5.51 0.36 -1.71
C ILE A 54 4.87 1.08 -2.91
N LEU A 55 3.59 1.47 -2.79
CA LEU A 55 2.87 2.14 -3.88
C LEU A 55 3.49 3.51 -4.23
N ILE A 56 3.80 4.33 -3.22
CA ILE A 56 4.47 5.62 -3.41
C ILE A 56 5.81 5.43 -4.11
N THR A 57 6.59 4.43 -3.69
CA THR A 57 7.90 4.14 -4.30
C THR A 57 7.75 3.74 -5.76
N LEU A 58 6.85 2.80 -6.07
CA LEU A 58 6.61 2.33 -7.44
C LEU A 58 6.13 3.45 -8.35
N GLU A 59 5.15 4.24 -7.89
CA GLU A 59 4.60 5.37 -8.65
C GLU A 59 5.67 6.45 -8.88
N THR A 60 6.42 6.82 -7.84
CA THR A 60 7.50 7.81 -7.94
C THR A 60 8.58 7.37 -8.92
N LEU A 61 9.00 6.10 -8.87
CA LEU A 61 9.99 5.57 -9.81
C LEU A 61 9.46 5.55 -11.25
N ALA A 62 8.19 5.18 -11.47
CA ALA A 62 7.59 5.22 -12.79
C ALA A 62 7.49 6.65 -13.34
N VAL A 63 7.04 7.62 -12.53
CA VAL A 63 6.97 9.03 -12.91
C VAL A 63 8.36 9.59 -13.22
N TRP A 64 9.35 9.32 -12.35
CA TRP A 64 10.74 9.75 -12.59
C TRP A 64 11.22 9.18 -13.93
N GLN A 65 11.09 7.88 -14.14
CA GLN A 65 11.58 7.24 -15.34
C GLN A 65 10.88 7.77 -16.59
N SER A 66 9.60 8.12 -16.51
CA SER A 66 8.88 8.81 -17.58
C SER A 66 9.51 10.17 -17.90
N ILE A 67 9.70 11.02 -16.88
CA ILE A 67 10.30 12.35 -17.04
C ILE A 67 11.72 12.25 -17.63
N GLU A 68 12.53 11.32 -17.14
CA GLU A 68 13.92 11.13 -17.57
C GLU A 68 14.00 10.70 -19.04
N ASN A 69 13.15 9.76 -19.46
CA ASN A 69 13.06 9.39 -20.88
C ASN A 69 12.56 10.57 -21.73
N GLY A 70 11.66 11.41 -21.21
CA GLY A 70 11.23 12.65 -21.86
C GLY A 70 12.37 13.65 -22.06
N LYS A 71 13.28 13.77 -21.09
CA LYS A 71 14.49 14.60 -21.21
C LYS A 71 15.46 14.04 -22.24
N LYS A 72 15.74 12.72 -22.19
CA LYS A 72 16.63 12.04 -23.14
C LYS A 72 16.15 12.17 -24.58
N TYR A 73 14.85 12.03 -24.83
CA TYR A 73 14.28 12.24 -26.16
C TYR A 73 14.60 13.64 -26.74
N LYS A 74 14.55 14.69 -25.91
CA LYS A 74 14.85 16.07 -26.34
C LYS A 74 16.33 16.27 -26.69
N ILE A 75 17.23 15.56 -26.00
CA ILE A 75 18.68 15.72 -26.16
C ILE A 75 19.20 14.84 -27.31
N GLU A 76 18.75 13.60 -27.39
CA GLU A 76 19.31 12.56 -28.27
C GLU A 76 18.55 12.44 -29.61
N ASN A 77 17.89 13.53 -30.01
CA ASN A 77 17.38 13.77 -31.35
C ASN A 77 16.50 12.64 -31.93
N SER A 78 15.39 12.36 -31.24
CA SER A 78 14.28 11.55 -31.78
C SER A 78 14.48 10.04 -31.85
N ASN A 79 15.28 9.45 -30.97
CA ASN A 79 15.24 8.00 -30.79
C ASN A 79 13.87 7.57 -30.21
N ASP A 80 13.09 6.85 -31.02
CA ASP A 80 11.73 6.39 -30.70
C ASP A 80 11.68 5.51 -29.44
N ILE A 81 12.81 4.90 -29.06
CA ILE A 81 12.94 4.12 -27.83
C ILE A 81 12.62 4.99 -26.59
N TYR A 82 13.05 6.25 -26.57
CA TYR A 82 12.79 7.14 -25.42
C TYR A 82 11.33 7.59 -25.34
N ILE A 83 10.66 7.80 -26.48
CA ILE A 83 9.21 8.06 -26.50
C ILE A 83 8.44 6.86 -26.00
N THR A 84 8.78 5.68 -26.51
CA THR A 84 8.15 4.42 -26.13
C THR A 84 8.32 4.16 -24.64
N ASN A 85 9.53 4.35 -24.11
CA ASN A 85 9.80 4.19 -22.69
C ASN A 85 9.05 5.22 -21.83
N ARG A 86 9.05 6.51 -22.20
CA ARG A 86 8.28 7.53 -21.47
C ARG A 86 6.80 7.14 -21.38
N ASN A 87 6.19 6.75 -22.50
CA ASN A 87 4.78 6.37 -22.54
C ASN A 87 4.52 5.10 -21.71
N LYS A 88 5.39 4.09 -21.81
CA LYS A 88 5.32 2.88 -20.99
C LYS A 88 5.33 3.21 -19.49
N PHE A 89 6.26 4.06 -19.04
CA PHE A 89 6.36 4.42 -17.63
C PHE A 89 5.24 5.36 -17.16
N ALA A 90 4.71 6.22 -18.04
CA ALA A 90 3.50 7.00 -17.76
C ALA A 90 2.29 6.08 -17.53
N TRP A 91 2.12 5.03 -18.35
CA TRP A 91 1.09 4.02 -18.15
C TRP A 91 1.28 3.23 -16.85
N TRP A 92 2.52 2.85 -16.54
CA TRP A 92 2.81 2.21 -15.25
C TRP A 92 2.44 3.09 -14.06
N ALA A 93 2.80 4.38 -14.09
CA ALA A 93 2.41 5.32 -13.04
C ALA A 93 0.89 5.40 -12.90
N PHE A 94 0.16 5.54 -14.02
CA PHE A 94 -1.30 5.57 -14.03
C PHE A 94 -1.94 4.32 -13.43
N PHE A 95 -1.52 3.13 -13.87
CA PHE A 95 -2.11 1.88 -13.37
C PHE A 95 -1.76 1.61 -11.91
N VAL A 96 -0.53 1.90 -11.47
CA VAL A 96 -0.13 1.76 -10.07
C VAL A 96 -0.96 2.69 -9.18
N HIS A 97 -1.17 3.94 -9.61
CA HIS A 97 -1.96 4.92 -8.87
C HIS A 97 -3.41 4.45 -8.69
N ILE A 98 -4.08 4.07 -9.79
CA ILE A 98 -5.46 3.58 -9.75
C ILE A 98 -5.56 2.29 -8.94
N TYR A 99 -4.62 1.36 -9.10
CA TYR A 99 -4.59 0.13 -8.31
C TYR A 99 -4.49 0.43 -6.81
N GLY A 100 -3.58 1.33 -6.40
CA GLY A 100 -3.43 1.73 -5.01
C GLY A 100 -4.68 2.37 -4.42
N MET A 101 -5.38 3.19 -5.20
CA MET A 101 -6.66 3.79 -4.82
C MET A 101 -7.75 2.73 -4.65
N LEU A 102 -7.91 1.81 -5.60
CA LEU A 102 -8.90 0.75 -5.53
C LEU A 102 -8.65 -0.17 -4.33
N ASP A 103 -7.40 -0.58 -4.11
CA ASP A 103 -7.02 -1.40 -2.96
C ASP A 103 -7.37 -0.69 -1.64
N ALA A 104 -7.16 0.62 -1.54
CA ALA A 104 -7.51 1.39 -0.35
C ALA A 104 -9.03 1.49 -0.13
N VAL A 105 -9.79 1.71 -1.21
CA VAL A 105 -11.26 1.77 -1.13
C VAL A 105 -11.83 0.42 -0.69
N VAL A 106 -11.36 -0.68 -1.28
CA VAL A 106 -11.78 -2.04 -0.90
C VAL A 106 -11.40 -2.32 0.55
N ASP A 107 -10.18 -2.00 0.96
CA ASP A 107 -9.70 -2.22 2.33
C ASP A 107 -10.57 -1.48 3.37
N SER A 108 -10.98 -0.25 3.09
CA SER A 108 -11.87 0.51 3.98
C SER A 108 -13.33 0.02 3.95
N HIS A 109 -13.75 -0.65 2.88
CA HIS A 109 -15.08 -1.26 2.80
C HIS A 109 -15.17 -2.54 3.62
N LEU A 110 -14.06 -3.27 3.75
CA LEU A 110 -13.97 -4.51 4.50
C LEU A 110 -13.70 -4.31 6.00
N GLU A 111 -13.26 -3.12 6.43
CA GLU A 111 -12.93 -2.87 7.83
C GLU A 111 -14.11 -3.14 8.79
N PRO A 112 -15.35 -2.67 8.55
CA PRO A 112 -16.47 -2.98 9.45
C PRO A 112 -16.78 -4.48 9.54
N PHE A 113 -16.60 -5.21 8.45
CA PHE A 113 -16.80 -6.66 8.42
C PHE A 113 -15.74 -7.38 9.26
N ASN A 114 -14.47 -7.00 9.09
CA ASN A 114 -13.36 -7.59 9.85
C ASN A 114 -13.51 -7.33 11.36
N GLN A 115 -13.96 -6.13 11.76
CA GLN A 115 -14.20 -5.80 13.17
C GLN A 115 -15.25 -6.71 13.81
N ILE A 116 -16.33 -7.03 13.10
CA ILE A 116 -17.39 -7.91 13.61
C ILE A 116 -16.88 -9.34 13.75
N MET A 117 -16.20 -9.86 12.72
CA MET A 117 -15.63 -11.20 12.72
C MET A 117 -14.60 -11.38 13.85
N GLU A 118 -13.73 -10.40 14.05
CA GLU A 118 -12.72 -10.45 15.10
C GLU A 118 -13.35 -10.42 16.49
N GLY A 119 -14.38 -9.60 16.70
CA GLY A 119 -15.14 -9.59 17.96
C GLY A 119 -15.80 -10.94 18.25
N GLU A 120 -16.43 -11.56 17.26
CA GLU A 120 -17.07 -12.87 17.42
C GLU A 120 -16.08 -13.98 17.78
N ILE A 121 -14.89 -13.99 17.16
CA ILE A 121 -13.83 -14.97 17.47
C ILE A 121 -13.31 -14.78 18.91
N LEU A 122 -13.12 -13.53 19.35
CA LEU A 122 -12.66 -13.24 20.71
C LEU A 122 -13.69 -13.65 21.76
N ASP A 123 -14.98 -13.46 21.47
CA ASP A 123 -16.06 -13.90 22.34
C ASP A 123 -16.09 -15.45 22.43
N GLU A 124 -15.94 -16.16 21.31
CA GLU A 124 -15.90 -17.64 21.28
C GLU A 124 -14.68 -18.21 22.01
N GLU A 125 -13.47 -17.65 21.80
CA GLU A 125 -12.25 -18.07 22.51
C GLU A 125 -12.33 -17.78 24.02
N THR A 126 -12.95 -16.67 24.41
CA THR A 126 -13.15 -16.32 25.82
C THR A 126 -14.13 -17.29 26.50
N ILE A 127 -15.23 -17.62 25.82
CA ILE A 127 -16.20 -18.61 26.28
C ILE A 127 -15.54 -20.01 26.40
N GLU A 128 -14.71 -20.42 25.45
CA GLU A 128 -14.00 -21.71 25.51
C GLU A 128 -13.04 -21.78 26.71
N LYS A 129 -12.27 -20.70 26.96
CA LYS A 129 -11.35 -20.62 28.12
C LYS A 129 -12.07 -20.58 29.48
N GLU A 130 -13.28 -20.02 29.54
CA GLU A 130 -14.10 -20.05 30.77
C GLU A 130 -14.75 -21.42 31.01
N ILE A 131 -15.15 -22.14 29.96
CA ILE A 131 -15.84 -23.44 30.05
C ILE A 131 -14.87 -24.61 30.24
N LEU A 132 -13.66 -24.54 29.67
CA LEU A 132 -12.61 -25.55 29.83
C LEU A 132 -11.36 -24.94 30.48
N PRO A 133 -11.37 -24.68 31.80
CA PRO A 133 -10.18 -24.17 32.49
C PRO A 133 -9.15 -25.29 32.59
N ASN A 134 -8.29 -25.41 31.58
CA ASN A 134 -7.10 -26.26 31.53
C ASN A 134 -7.29 -27.71 32.06
N GLY A 135 -7.50 -28.65 31.15
CA GLY A 135 -7.13 -30.06 31.38
C GLY A 135 -5.63 -30.26 31.30
#